data_AF-A0A534IUL0-F1
#
_entry.id   AF-A0A534IUL0-F1
#
_cell.length_a   1.000
_cell.length_b   1.000
_cell.length_c   1.000
_cell.angle_alpha   90.00
_cell.angle_beta   90.00
_cell.angle_gamma   90.00
#
_symmetry.space_group_name_H-M   'P 1'
#
loop_
_entity.id
_entity.type
_entity.pdbx_description
1 polymer ?
#
loop_
_entity_poly.entity_id
_entity_poly.type
_entity_poly.pdbx_seq_one_letter_code
_entity_poly.pdbx_strand_id
1 'polypeptide(L)' 'MGPTDRDLEMRRRRGLAFGGVGILLLFIPAVVLVLYPGSSTIYAIAAMLAGIVFLIAGFITLPGSLGNLLRPKP' A
#
# COMPACT_ATOMS: atom_id res chain seq x y z
N MET A 1 -3.42 -30.55 -0.22
CA MET A 1 -2.13 -30.00 -0.70
C MET A 1 -2.08 -28.55 -0.24
N GLY A 2 -1.22 -28.23 0.72
CA GLY A 2 -1.03 -26.84 1.18
C GLY A 2 -0.38 -25.99 0.07
N PRO A 3 -0.57 -24.66 0.11
CA PRO A 3 0.06 -23.76 -0.87
C PRO A 3 1.58 -23.94 -0.87
N THR A 4 2.16 -24.07 -2.06
CA THR A 4 3.62 -24.19 -2.19
C THR A 4 4.29 -22.86 -1.85
N ASP A 5 5.49 -22.87 -1.29
CA ASP A 5 6.18 -21.65 -0.79
C ASP A 5 6.27 -20.52 -1.83
N ARG A 6 6.26 -20.87 -3.12
CA ARG A 6 6.24 -19.91 -4.25
C ARG A 6 4.94 -19.11 -4.34
N ASP A 7 3.80 -19.70 -3.99
CA ASP A 7 2.49 -19.04 -3.97
C ASP A 7 2.43 -17.97 -2.87
N LEU A 8 3.06 -18.26 -1.73
CA LEU A 8 3.16 -17.32 -0.60
C LEU A 8 4.07 -16.14 -0.94
N GLU A 9 5.20 -16.38 -1.61
CA GLU A 9 6.11 -15.31 -2.00
C GLU A 9 5.54 -14.40 -3.10
N MET A 10 4.83 -14.96 -4.08
CA MET A 10 4.12 -14.16 -5.09
C MET A 10 2.99 -13.32 -4.47
N ARG A 11 2.23 -13.87 -3.51
CA ARG A 11 1.22 -13.11 -2.76
C ARG A 11 1.84 -11.96 -1.97
N ARG A 12 2.99 -12.20 -1.32
CA ARG A 12 3.73 -11.18 -0.56
C ARG A 12 4.24 -10.04 -1.46
N ARG A 13 4.81 -10.37 -2.63
CA ARG A 13 5.24 -9.35 -3.61
C ARG A 13 4.07 -8.52 -4.13
N ARG A 14 2.92 -9.14 -4.38
CA ARG A 14 1.70 -8.44 -4.78
C ARG A 14 1.19 -7.51 -3.67
N GLY A 15 1.16 -7.97 -2.42
CA GLY A 15 0.76 -7.13 -1.29
C GLY A 15 1.68 -5.93 -1.06
N LEU A 16 3.00 -6.11 -1.20
CA LEU A 16 3.96 -5.01 -1.16
C LEU A 16 3.77 -4.02 -2.31
N ALA A 17 3.50 -4.50 -3.53
CA ALA A 17 3.23 -3.65 -4.68
C ALA A 17 1.94 -2.83 -4.48
N PHE A 18 0.85 -3.46 -4.03
CA PHE A 18 -0.40 -2.75 -3.72
C PHE A 18 -0.23 -1.74 -2.59
N GLY A 19 0.50 -2.10 -1.52
CA GLY A 19 0.82 -1.19 -0.43
C GLY A 19 1.64 0.02 -0.89
N GLY A 20 2.67 -0.21 -1.71
CA GLY A 20 3.50 0.85 -2.27
C GLY A 20 2.73 1.80 -3.20
N VAL A 21 1.87 1.25 -4.06
CA VAL A 21 0.97 2.03 -4.92
C VAL A 21 -0.03 2.83 -4.08
N GLY A 22 -0.59 2.24 -3.02
CA GLY A 22 -1.49 2.93 -2.09
C GLY A 22 -0.83 4.11 -1.38
N ILE A 23 0.43 3.96 -0.95
CA ILE A 23 1.22 5.06 -0.35
C ILE A 23 1.43 6.19 -1.36
N LEU A 24 1.81 5.88 -2.60
CA LEU A 24 1.97 6.88 -3.66
C LEU A 24 0.67 7.65 -3.94
N LEU A 25 -0.45 6.94 -4.04
CA LEU A 25 -1.77 7.54 -4.24
C LEU A 25 -2.26 8.39 -3.05
N LEU A 26 -1.70 8.20 -1.85
CA LEU A 26 -1.98 9.04 -0.69
C LEU A 26 -1.09 10.28 -0.66
N PHE A 27 0.21 10.10 -0.90
CA PHE A 27 1.20 11.15 -0.73
C PHE A 27 1.20 12.18 -1.86
N ILE A 28 1.07 11.73 -3.12
CA ILE A 28 1.09 12.63 -4.29
C ILE A 28 -0.03 13.68 -4.20
N PRO A 29 -1.33 13.32 -4.04
CA PRO A 29 -2.39 14.31 -3.92
C PRO A 29 -2.27 15.16 -2.64
N ALA A 30 -1.73 14.63 -1.54
CA ALA A 30 -1.46 15.44 -0.34
C ALA A 30 -0.44 16.55 -0.62
N VAL A 31 0.67 16.22 -1.31
CA VAL A 31 1.68 17.22 -1.71
C VAL A 31 1.07 18.24 -2.68
N VAL A 32 0.26 17.79 -3.64
CA VAL A 32 -0.42 18.70 -4.59
C VAL A 32 -1.35 19.68 -3.86
N LEU A 33 -2.11 19.22 -2.86
CA LEU A 33 -2.98 20.10 -2.06
C LEU A 33 -2.19 21.13 -1.25
N VAL A 34 -1.04 20.74 -0.68
CA VAL A 34 -0.17 21.65 0.08
C VAL A 34 0.45 22.71 -0.84
N LEU A 35 0.89 22.31 -2.04
CA LEU A 35 1.52 23.22 -3.00
C LEU A 35 0.50 24.08 -3.77
N TYR A 36 -0.73 23.57 -3.98
CA TYR A 36 -1.80 24.22 -4.74
C TYR A 36 -3.13 24.21 -3.96
N PRO A 37 -3.24 25.04 -2.89
CA PRO A 37 -4.41 25.06 -2.00
C PRO A 37 -5.71 25.54 -2.67
N GLY A 38 -5.65 26.09 -3.89
CA GLY A 38 -6.81 26.53 -4.68
C GLY A 38 -7.31 25.51 -5.71
N SER A 39 -6.67 24.34 -5.83
CA SER A 39 -7.11 23.29 -6.76
C SER A 39 -8.37 22.58 -6.25
N SER A 40 -9.15 22.00 -7.16
CA SER A 40 -10.39 21.28 -6.86
C SER A 40 -10.13 20.11 -5.90
N THR A 41 -10.32 20.38 -4.60
CA THR A 41 -9.98 19.52 -3.47
C THR A 41 -10.63 18.13 -3.56
N ILE A 42 -11.78 18.06 -4.24
CA ILE A 42 -12.55 16.83 -4.49
C ILE A 42 -11.71 15.77 -5.22
N TYR A 43 -10.93 16.12 -6.25
CA TYR A 43 -10.15 15.12 -6.99
C TYR A 43 -8.98 14.58 -6.16
N ALA A 44 -8.35 15.45 -5.37
CA ALA A 44 -7.28 15.04 -4.46
C ALA A 44 -7.81 14.11 -3.36
N ILE A 45 -8.96 14.45 -2.75
CA ILE A 45 -9.61 13.60 -1.75
C ILE A 45 -10.01 12.25 -2.35
N ALA A 46 -10.59 12.23 -3.55
CA ALA A 46 -10.96 10.99 -4.23
C ALA A 46 -9.72 10.10 -4.50
N ALA A 47 -8.60 10.69 -4.93
CA ALA A 47 -7.34 9.97 -5.12
C ALA A 47 -6.78 9.42 -3.80
N MET A 48 -6.84 10.19 -2.71
CA MET A 48 -6.41 9.74 -1.38
C MET A 48 -7.28 8.59 -0.87
N LEU A 49 -8.61 8.64 -1.07
CA LEU A 49 -9.53 7.55 -0.72
C LEU A 49 -9.20 6.27 -1.50
N ALA A 50 -8.93 6.38 -2.80
CA ALA A 50 -8.48 5.25 -3.61
C ALA A 50 -7.14 4.68 -3.09
N GLY A 51 -6.20 5.56 -2.73
CA GLY A 51 -4.92 5.17 -2.11
C GLY A 51 -5.09 4.40 -0.80
N ILE A 52 -5.99 4.85 0.08
CA ILE A 52 -6.33 4.16 1.33
C ILE A 52 -6.86 2.74 1.05
N VAL A 53 -7.79 2.59 0.10
CA VAL A 53 -8.34 1.26 -0.28
C VAL A 53 -7.24 0.34 -0.79
N PHE A 54 -6.33 0.84 -1.63
CA PHE A 54 -5.17 0.08 -2.11
C PHE A 54 -4.21 -0.30 -0.98
N LEU A 55 -3.99 0.58 -0.01
CA LEU A 55 -3.16 0.32 1.16
C LEU A 55 -3.77 -0.77 2.05
N ILE A 56 -5.07 -0.70 2.31
CA ILE A 56 -5.81 -1.72 3.06
C ILE A 56 -5.74 -3.07 2.32
N ALA A 57 -5.98 -3.08 1.01
CA ALA A 57 -5.87 -4.30 0.19
C ALA A 57 -4.44 -4.87 0.20
N GLY A 58 -3.42 -4.02 0.10
CA GLY A 58 -2.01 -4.40 0.22
C GLY A 58 -1.69 -4.98 1.61
N PHE A 59 -2.25 -4.40 2.66
CA PHE A 59 -2.05 -4.84 4.03
C PHE A 59 -2.72 -6.18 4.33
N ILE A 60 -3.98 -6.38 3.90
CA ILE A 60 -4.70 -7.65 4.02
C ILE A 60 -3.98 -8.77 3.24
N THR A 61 -3.34 -8.43 2.12
CA THR A 61 -2.62 -9.38 1.28
C THR A 61 -1.19 -9.67 1.75
N LEU A 62 -0.67 -8.97 2.76
CA LEU A 62 0.62 -9.22 3.40
C LEU A 62 0.47 -10.25 4.53
N PRO A 63 0.86 -11.53 4.35
CA PRO A 63 0.78 -12.51 5.42
C PRO A 63 2.00 -12.33 6.34
N GLY A 64 1.79 -11.91 7.59
CA GLY A 64 2.77 -11.99 8.71
C GLY A 64 4.14 -11.31 8.52
N SER A 65 4.34 -10.58 7.43
CA SER A 65 5.64 -10.14 6.91
C SER A 65 6.39 -9.16 7.81
N LEU A 66 5.67 -8.32 8.57
CA LEU A 66 6.30 -7.38 9.52
C LEU A 66 6.98 -8.11 10.68
N GLY A 67 6.38 -9.21 11.15
CA GLY A 67 6.98 -10.05 12.21
C GLY A 67 8.27 -10.73 11.76
N ASN A 68 8.41 -11.07 10.48
CA ASN A 68 9.62 -11.71 9.95
C ASN A 68 10.70 -10.70 9.49
N LEU A 69 10.33 -9.45 9.19
CA LEU A 69 11.26 -8.34 8.95
C LEU A 69 11.84 -7.76 10.24
N LEU A 70 11.06 -7.81 11.33
CA LEU A 70 11.49 -7.42 12.68
C LEU A 70 12.14 -8.58 13.45
N ARG A 71 12.17 -9.79 12.91
CA ARG A 71 12.89 -10.90 13.52
C ARG A 71 14.38 -10.71 13.23
N PRO A 72 15.21 -10.31 14.22
CA PRO A 72 16.64 -10.20 13.99
C PRO A 72 17.15 -11.57 13.54
N LYS A 73 17.85 -11.58 12.41
CA LYS A 73 18.53 -12.77 11.91
C LYS A 73 19.62 -13.14 12.94
N PRO A 74 19.65 -14.37 13.47
CA PRO A 74 20.74 -14.82 14.33
C PRO A 74 22.07 -14.82 13.57
#